data_AF-A0AAD0S3Z5-F1
#
_entry.id   AF-A0AAD0S3Z5-F1
#
_cell.length_a   1.000
_cell.length_b   1.000
_cell.length_c   1.000
_cell.angle_alpha   90.00
_cell.angle_beta   90.00
_cell.angle_gamma   90.00
#
_symmetry.space_group_name_H-M   'P 1'
#
loop_
_entity.id
_entity.type
_entity.pdbx_description
1 polymer ?
#
loop_
_entity_poly.entity_id
_entity_poly.type
_entity_poly.pdbx_seq_one_letter_code
_entity_poly.pdbx_strand_id
1 'polypeptide(L)'
;MKVIQNLEEAKVYKRGWTYVLLSKNKRIMKIGKVTTNLKKRVYQHLHCKSYKPYEFQFLLALDSAQYELLLHRYFDEYRCQYKWLHGEMKGQHFTKKEASIMALKLFKSDSTSYSSTFEAFWENTLVTRNEIFSIPPRKVGLKLEDLIKQIVVNPV
;
A
#
# COMPACT_ATOMS: atom_id res chain seq x y z
N MET A 1 -19.44 1.12 -4.44
CA MET A 1 -18.20 0.47 -3.96
C MET A 1 -18.54 -0.95 -3.54
N LYS A 2 -17.87 -1.92 -4.12
CA LYS A 2 -17.87 -3.32 -3.71
C LYS A 2 -16.64 -3.62 -2.87
N VAL A 3 -16.87 -4.26 -1.72
CA VAL A 3 -15.83 -4.72 -0.80
C VAL A 3 -15.93 -6.24 -0.73
N ILE A 4 -14.79 -6.92 -0.83
CA ILE A 4 -14.70 -8.37 -0.61
C ILE A 4 -13.77 -8.66 0.56
N GLN A 5 -14.18 -9.58 1.41
CA GLN A 5 -13.46 -9.96 2.63
C GLN A 5 -13.04 -11.43 2.60
N ASN A 6 -13.70 -12.21 1.75
CA ASN A 6 -13.34 -13.57 1.47
C ASN A 6 -12.55 -13.65 0.15
N LEU A 7 -11.31 -14.16 0.21
CA LEU A 7 -10.47 -14.32 -0.97
C LEU A 7 -11.06 -15.34 -1.97
N GLU A 8 -11.96 -16.23 -1.54
CA GLU A 8 -12.63 -17.16 -2.47
C GLU A 8 -13.62 -16.44 -3.39
N GLU A 9 -14.25 -15.37 -2.93
CA GLU A 9 -15.08 -14.49 -3.78
C GLU A 9 -14.23 -13.73 -4.81
N ALA A 10 -12.92 -13.59 -4.55
CA ALA A 10 -11.97 -12.91 -5.42
C ALA A 10 -11.64 -13.66 -6.72
N LYS A 11 -12.01 -14.96 -6.81
CA LYS A 11 -11.64 -15.84 -7.94
C LYS A 11 -12.07 -15.28 -9.31
N VAL A 12 -13.21 -14.62 -9.36
CA VAL A 12 -13.80 -14.09 -10.59
C VAL A 12 -13.20 -12.74 -11.01
N TYR A 13 -12.51 -12.03 -10.12
CA TYR A 13 -12.01 -10.68 -10.39
C TYR A 13 -10.56 -10.68 -10.90
N LYS A 14 -10.36 -10.06 -12.07
CA LYS A 14 -9.07 -10.00 -12.75
C LYS A 14 -8.27 -8.75 -12.35
N ARG A 15 -8.68 -7.57 -12.78
CA ARG A 15 -7.89 -6.31 -12.66
C ARG A 15 -8.69 -5.20 -11.99
N GLY A 16 -7.97 -4.16 -11.55
CA GLY A 16 -8.60 -2.91 -11.10
C GLY A 16 -9.04 -2.92 -9.64
N TRP A 17 -8.56 -3.88 -8.84
CA TRP A 17 -8.85 -3.96 -7.41
C TRP A 17 -7.67 -3.45 -6.59
N THR A 18 -7.97 -2.82 -5.46
CA THR A 18 -7.00 -2.54 -4.39
C THR A 18 -7.19 -3.59 -3.30
N TYR A 19 -6.14 -4.24 -2.84
CA TYR A 19 -6.19 -5.21 -1.75
C TYR A 19 -5.42 -4.70 -0.54
N VAL A 20 -5.87 -5.13 0.64
CA VAL A 20 -5.24 -4.84 1.92
C VAL A 20 -4.94 -6.15 2.62
N LEU A 21 -3.69 -6.32 3.05
CA LEU A 21 -3.23 -7.40 3.91
C LEU A 21 -2.87 -6.82 5.28
N LEU A 22 -3.06 -7.61 6.32
CA LEU A 22 -2.73 -7.23 7.69
C LEU A 22 -1.94 -8.35 8.35
N SER A 23 -0.85 -8.02 9.04
CA SER A 23 -0.10 -8.99 9.83
C SER A 23 -0.96 -9.57 10.94
N LYS A 24 -0.71 -10.82 11.32
CA LYS A 24 -1.41 -11.50 12.41
C LYS A 24 -1.43 -10.70 13.73
N ASN A 25 -0.34 -9.98 14.02
CA ASN A 25 -0.22 -9.13 15.21
C ASN A 25 -0.89 -7.74 15.06
N LYS A 26 -1.53 -7.46 13.93
CA LYS A 26 -2.20 -6.20 13.58
C LYS A 26 -1.32 -4.96 13.66
N ARG A 27 -0.01 -5.13 13.49
CA ARG A 27 0.98 -4.04 13.53
C ARG A 27 1.43 -3.58 12.17
N ILE A 28 1.29 -4.42 11.15
CA ILE A 28 1.88 -4.20 9.85
C ILE A 28 0.81 -4.44 8.78
N MET A 29 0.56 -3.45 7.93
CA MET A 29 -0.44 -3.53 6.87
C MET A 29 0.22 -3.39 5.51
N LYS A 30 -0.27 -4.13 4.52
CA LYS A 30 0.16 -3.99 3.12
C LYS A 30 -1.01 -3.61 2.24
N ILE A 31 -0.87 -2.57 1.43
CA ILE A 31 -1.90 -2.12 0.49
C ILE A 31 -1.30 -2.21 -0.91
N GLY A 32 -2.00 -2.79 -1.88
CA GLY A 32 -1.54 -2.72 -3.26
C GLY A 32 -2.65 -2.91 -4.27
N LYS A 33 -2.37 -2.61 -5.54
CA LYS A 33 -3.32 -2.86 -6.63
C LYS A 33 -3.06 -4.16 -7.38
N VAL A 34 -4.11 -4.66 -8.00
CA VAL A 34 -4.08 -5.86 -8.83
C VAL A 34 -4.01 -5.48 -10.31
N THR A 35 -2.95 -5.93 -10.97
CA THR A 35 -2.75 -5.76 -12.43
C THR A 35 -3.15 -6.98 -13.26
N THR A 36 -3.45 -8.13 -12.64
CA THR A 36 -3.73 -9.40 -13.36
C THR A 36 -4.86 -10.24 -12.77
N ASN A 37 -4.67 -10.80 -11.59
CA ASN A 37 -5.67 -11.58 -10.84
C ASN A 37 -5.45 -11.38 -9.34
N LEU A 38 -6.53 -11.07 -8.61
CA LEU A 38 -6.45 -10.69 -7.21
C LEU A 38 -5.98 -11.85 -6.34
N LYS A 39 -6.60 -13.03 -6.48
CA LYS A 39 -6.23 -14.23 -5.72
C LYS A 39 -4.76 -14.62 -5.96
N LYS A 40 -4.31 -14.63 -7.22
CA LYS A 40 -2.92 -14.94 -7.57
C LYS A 40 -1.94 -13.92 -6.96
N ARG A 41 -2.26 -12.63 -7.01
CA ARG A 41 -1.41 -11.57 -6.45
C ARG A 41 -1.31 -11.66 -4.94
N VAL A 42 -2.44 -11.85 -4.25
CA VAL A 42 -2.47 -12.05 -2.79
C VAL A 42 -1.67 -13.30 -2.42
N TYR A 43 -1.91 -14.42 -3.09
CA TYR A 43 -1.16 -15.66 -2.86
C TYR A 43 0.35 -15.47 -3.00
N GLN A 44 0.81 -14.79 -4.06
CA GLN A 44 2.23 -14.46 -4.24
C GLN A 44 2.81 -13.67 -3.06
N HIS A 45 2.06 -12.72 -2.52
CA HIS A 45 2.51 -11.94 -1.36
C HIS A 45 2.54 -12.77 -0.07
N LEU A 46 1.55 -13.63 0.16
CA LEU A 46 1.49 -14.52 1.33
C LEU A 46 2.63 -15.55 1.35
N HIS A 47 3.09 -16.01 0.18
CA HIS A 47 4.13 -17.03 0.06
C HIS A 47 5.51 -16.47 -0.34
N CYS A 48 5.66 -15.15 -0.44
CA CYS A 48 6.95 -14.53 -0.76
C CYS A 48 7.91 -14.62 0.43
N LYS A 49 9.16 -15.05 0.20
CA LYS A 49 10.20 -15.11 1.23
C LYS A 49 10.40 -13.76 1.94
N SER A 50 10.35 -12.65 1.20
CA SER A 50 10.51 -11.29 1.76
C SER A 50 9.36 -10.85 2.66
N TYR A 51 8.17 -11.43 2.50
CA TYR A 51 6.98 -11.06 3.29
C TYR A 51 6.62 -12.09 4.37
N LYS A 52 7.24 -13.28 4.35
CA LYS A 52 7.04 -14.35 5.33
C LYS A 52 7.18 -13.89 6.80
N PRO A 53 8.14 -13.02 7.18
CA PRO A 53 8.28 -12.57 8.57
C PRO A 53 7.08 -11.80 9.12
N TYR A 54 6.27 -11.18 8.26
CA TYR A 54 5.13 -10.36 8.69
C TYR A 54 3.86 -11.18 8.92
N GLU A 55 3.82 -12.45 8.50
CA GLU A 55 2.64 -13.32 8.62
C GLU A 55 1.35 -12.61 8.18
N PHE A 56 1.36 -12.06 6.97
CA PHE A 56 0.21 -11.35 6.43
C PHE A 56 -1.02 -12.25 6.29
N GLN A 57 -2.19 -11.65 6.47
CA GLN A 57 -3.50 -12.24 6.24
C GLN A 57 -4.27 -11.29 5.32
N PHE A 58 -5.13 -11.86 4.46
CA PHE A 58 -6.03 -11.05 3.65
C PHE A 58 -7.05 -10.36 4.55
N LEU A 59 -7.16 -9.03 4.46
CA LEU A 59 -8.14 -8.25 5.21
C LEU A 59 -9.36 -7.97 4.33
N LEU A 60 -9.15 -7.30 3.20
CA LEU A 60 -10.19 -6.93 2.25
C LEU A 60 -9.62 -6.57 0.88
N ALA A 61 -10.51 -6.46 -0.11
CA ALA A 61 -10.22 -5.76 -1.35
C ALA A 61 -11.39 -4.86 -1.78
N LEU A 62 -11.05 -3.80 -2.50
CA LEU A 62 -11.92 -2.72 -2.96
C LEU A 62 -11.92 -2.67 -4.49
N ASP A 63 -13.07 -2.38 -5.08
CA ASP A 63 -13.35 -2.43 -6.52
C ASP A 63 -12.82 -1.23 -7.33
N SER A 64 -11.70 -0.63 -6.92
CA SER A 64 -10.97 0.35 -7.73
C SER A 64 -9.50 0.40 -7.36
N ALA A 65 -8.62 0.46 -8.36
CA ALA A 65 -7.19 0.66 -8.20
C ALA A 65 -6.84 2.08 -7.70
N GLN A 66 -7.77 3.04 -7.80
CA GLN A 66 -7.57 4.40 -7.30
C GLN A 66 -7.48 4.44 -5.76
N TYR A 67 -8.13 3.48 -5.08
CA TYR A 67 -8.07 3.38 -3.63
C TYR A 67 -6.68 3.04 -3.08
N GLU A 68 -5.78 2.48 -3.90
CA GLU A 68 -4.40 2.23 -3.49
C GLU A 68 -3.73 3.54 -3.07
N LEU A 69 -3.75 4.54 -3.97
CA LEU A 69 -3.15 5.85 -3.72
C LEU A 69 -3.85 6.59 -2.59
N LEU A 70 -5.19 6.55 -2.53
CA LEU A 70 -5.98 7.19 -1.47
C LEU A 70 -5.60 6.64 -0.09
N LEU A 71 -5.58 5.31 0.06
CA LEU A 71 -5.24 4.68 1.33
C LEU A 71 -3.77 4.93 1.69
N HIS A 72 -2.85 4.87 0.71
CA HIS A 72 -1.45 5.19 0.95
C HIS A 72 -1.25 6.61 1.48
N ARG A 73 -1.91 7.62 0.89
CA ARG A 73 -1.84 9.01 1.35
C ARG A 73 -2.37 9.14 2.78
N TYR A 74 -3.58 8.62 3.02
CA TYR A 74 -4.21 8.68 4.33
C TYR A 74 -3.32 8.05 5.42
N PHE A 75 -2.80 6.85 5.18
CA PHE A 75 -1.96 6.18 6.17
C PHE A 75 -0.56 6.78 6.29
N ASP A 76 -0.03 7.47 5.28
CA ASP A 76 1.19 8.27 5.43
C ASP A 76 0.96 9.47 6.36
N GLU A 77 -0.10 10.24 6.13
CA GLU A 77 -0.48 11.37 6.98
C GLU A 77 -0.75 10.93 8.42
N TYR A 78 -1.50 9.84 8.59
CA TYR A 78 -1.75 9.24 9.89
C TYR A 78 -0.45 8.90 10.61
N ARG A 79 0.55 8.30 9.94
CA ARG A 79 1.87 8.01 10.56
C ARG A 79 2.64 9.27 10.93
N CYS A 80 2.61 10.30 10.08
CA CYS A 80 3.28 11.58 10.32
C CYS A 80 2.77 12.24 11.62
N GLN A 81 1.47 12.16 11.90
CA GLN A 81 0.86 12.71 13.12
C GLN A 81 1.39 12.09 14.42
N TYR A 82 1.86 10.83 14.37
CA TYR A 82 2.39 10.14 15.56
C TYR A 82 3.91 10.12 15.65
N LYS A 83 4.62 10.87 14.78
CA LYS A 83 6.10 10.92 14.73
C LYS A 83 6.77 9.54 14.67
N TRP A 84 6.09 8.51 14.17
CA TRP A 84 6.60 7.13 14.19
C TRP A 84 7.83 6.92 13.30
N LEU A 85 8.07 7.84 12.37
CA LEU A 85 9.17 7.80 11.41
C LEU A 85 10.07 9.04 11.52
N HIS A 86 10.08 9.76 12.64
CA HIS A 86 11.09 10.80 12.83
C HIS A 86 12.48 10.15 12.85
N GLY A 87 13.14 10.10 11.69
CA GLY A 87 14.46 9.50 11.48
C GLY A 87 14.53 8.31 10.52
N GLU A 88 13.42 7.69 10.08
CA GLU A 88 13.51 6.65 9.03
C GLU A 88 13.55 7.31 7.65
N MET A 89 14.65 7.11 6.92
CA MET A 89 14.80 7.64 5.56
C MET A 89 13.80 6.91 4.65
N LYS A 90 12.73 7.62 4.22
CA LYS A 90 11.80 7.10 3.21
C LYS A 90 12.64 6.57 2.02
N GLY A 91 12.40 5.37 1.52
CA GLY A 91 13.22 4.82 0.43
C GLY A 91 14.50 4.06 0.80
N GLN A 92 14.84 3.91 2.09
CA GLN A 92 15.93 3.02 2.55
C GLN A 92 15.77 1.54 2.09
N HIS A 93 14.57 1.18 1.66
CA HIS A 93 14.22 -0.16 1.19
C HIS A 93 14.42 -0.37 -0.31
N PHE A 94 14.85 0.66 -1.06
CA PHE A 94 15.20 0.55 -2.46
C PHE A 94 16.69 0.37 -2.62
N THR A 95 17.10 -0.51 -3.52
CA THR A 95 18.47 -0.45 -4.02
C THR A 95 18.67 0.83 -4.83
N LYS A 96 19.91 1.36 -4.87
CA LYS A 96 20.26 2.55 -5.68
C LYS A 96 19.75 2.44 -7.12
N LYS A 97 19.86 1.26 -7.72
CA LYS A 97 19.41 0.99 -9.10
C LYS A 97 17.89 1.14 -9.24
N GLU A 98 17.13 0.61 -8.28
CA GLU A 98 15.67 0.68 -8.30
C GLU A 98 15.17 2.11 -8.07
N ALA A 99 15.83 2.84 -7.17
CA ALA A 99 15.55 4.24 -6.94
C ALA A 99 15.76 5.07 -8.23
N SER A 100 16.91 4.91 -8.89
CA SER A 100 17.22 5.63 -10.12
C SER A 100 16.27 5.31 -11.28
N ILE A 101 15.90 4.04 -11.49
CA ILE A 101 14.96 3.65 -12.56
C ILE A 101 13.58 4.30 -12.36
N MET A 102 13.13 4.34 -11.10
CA MET A 102 11.83 4.88 -10.74
C MET A 102 11.79 6.39 -10.85
N ALA A 103 12.81 7.05 -10.29
CA ALA A 103 13.07 8.47 -10.43
C ALA A 103 12.98 8.91 -11.90
N LEU A 104 13.70 8.20 -12.77
CA LEU A 104 13.75 8.49 -14.21
C LEU A 104 12.42 8.24 -14.92
N LYS A 105 11.66 7.22 -14.50
CA LYS A 105 10.34 6.93 -15.07
C LYS A 105 9.36 8.05 -14.75
N LEU A 106 9.26 8.41 -13.47
CA LEU A 106 8.34 9.44 -12.98
C LEU A 106 8.68 10.81 -13.57
N PHE A 107 9.96 11.18 -13.57
CA PHE A 107 10.43 12.43 -14.18
C PHE A 107 10.08 12.56 -15.68
N LYS A 108 10.00 11.43 -16.41
CA LYS A 108 9.72 11.42 -17.85
C LYS A 108 8.25 11.25 -18.21
N SER A 109 7.45 10.62 -17.36
CA SER A 109 6.09 10.18 -17.71
C SER A 109 4.98 10.95 -17.02
N ASP A 110 5.31 11.73 -15.98
CA ASP A 110 4.31 12.43 -15.19
C ASP A 110 4.10 13.86 -15.72
N SER A 111 2.85 14.33 -15.70
CA SER A 111 2.51 15.72 -16.08
C SER A 111 2.93 16.74 -15.02
N THR A 112 3.34 16.25 -13.86
CA THR A 112 3.82 17.04 -12.72
C THR A 112 5.27 17.48 -12.96
N SER A 113 5.54 18.78 -12.87
CA SER A 113 6.90 19.30 -13.04
C SER A 113 7.69 19.06 -11.75
N TYR A 114 8.72 18.22 -11.83
CA TYR A 114 9.68 18.00 -10.75
C TYR A 114 10.98 18.76 -11.03
N SER A 115 11.60 19.36 -10.02
CA SER A 115 12.88 20.07 -10.13
C SER A 115 14.08 19.12 -10.26
N SER A 116 13.93 17.85 -9.86
CA SER A 116 14.97 16.83 -10.01
C SER A 116 14.41 15.40 -10.03
N THR A 117 15.23 14.46 -10.49
CA THR A 117 14.94 13.02 -10.38
C THR A 117 14.89 12.58 -8.91
N PHE A 118 15.66 13.20 -8.02
CA PHE A 118 15.61 12.96 -6.58
C PHE A 118 14.25 13.35 -6.01
N GLU A 119 13.77 14.56 -6.28
CA GLU A 119 12.44 15.00 -5.85
C GLU A 119 11.32 14.13 -6.42
N ALA A 120 11.35 13.87 -7.73
CA ALA A 120 10.41 12.96 -8.40
C ALA A 120 10.39 11.58 -7.74
N PHE A 121 11.57 11.05 -7.35
CA PHE A 121 11.67 9.82 -6.59
C PHE A 121 11.01 9.98 -5.22
N TRP A 122 11.45 10.90 -4.37
CA TRP A 122 11.00 10.99 -2.98
C TRP A 122 9.52 11.28 -2.80
N GLU A 123 8.93 12.14 -3.64
CA GLU A 123 7.50 12.43 -3.63
C GLU A 123 6.65 11.20 -4.02
N ASN A 124 7.20 10.32 -4.85
CA ASN A 124 6.54 9.11 -5.31
C ASN A 124 7.07 7.82 -4.67
N THR A 125 8.09 7.88 -3.82
CA THR A 125 8.69 6.69 -3.16
C THR A 125 7.69 6.07 -2.18
N LEU A 126 6.69 6.86 -1.75
CA LEU A 126 5.50 6.38 -1.06
C LEU A 126 4.74 5.30 -1.84
N VAL A 127 4.82 5.34 -3.18
CA VAL A 127 4.05 4.51 -4.10
C VAL A 127 4.74 3.17 -4.35
N THR A 128 5.94 2.93 -3.81
CA THR A 128 6.74 1.83 -4.34
C THR A 128 7.49 0.98 -3.31
N ARG A 129 7.46 -0.31 -3.65
CA ARG A 129 8.11 -1.50 -3.13
C ARG A 129 7.86 -1.93 -1.69
N ASN A 130 7.78 -1.03 -0.70
CA ASN A 130 7.34 -1.41 0.64
C ASN A 130 6.07 -0.67 1.02
N GLU A 131 5.01 -1.00 0.27
CA GLU A 131 3.60 -1.00 0.66
C GLU A 131 3.41 -1.75 2.00
N ILE A 132 4.07 -1.30 3.07
CA ILE A 132 4.10 -1.89 4.40
C ILE A 132 3.99 -0.71 5.36
N PHE A 133 2.87 -0.64 6.07
CA PHE A 133 2.54 0.41 7.02
C PHE A 133 2.59 -0.17 8.42
N SER A 134 3.46 0.37 9.26
CA SER A 134 3.32 0.19 10.71
C SER A 134 2.05 0.90 11.16
N ILE A 135 1.13 0.16 11.76
CA ILE A 135 -0.11 0.66 12.35
C ILE A 135 -0.17 0.28 13.84
N PRO A 136 -0.82 1.07 14.70
CA PRO A 136 -0.86 0.81 16.12
C PRO A 136 -1.84 -0.35 16.37
N PRO A 137 -1.39 -1.44 17.01
CA PRO A 137 -2.20 -2.65 17.18
C PRO A 137 -3.46 -2.43 18.04
N ARG A 138 -3.42 -1.44 18.95
CA ARG A 138 -4.52 -1.18 19.91
C ARG A 138 -5.58 -0.18 19.44
N LYS A 139 -5.23 0.82 18.62
CA LYS A 139 -6.17 1.90 18.24
C LYS A 139 -6.78 1.73 16.85
N VAL A 140 -5.99 1.24 15.89
CA VAL A 140 -6.41 1.15 14.49
C VAL A 140 -6.61 -0.31 14.09
N GLY A 141 -5.74 -1.23 14.49
CA GLY A 141 -5.81 -2.63 14.03
C GLY A 141 -7.16 -3.32 14.24
N LEU A 142 -7.91 -2.98 15.30
CA LEU A 142 -9.25 -3.52 15.57
C LEU A 142 -10.37 -2.84 14.79
N LYS A 143 -10.20 -1.57 14.40
CA LYS A 143 -11.19 -0.75 13.67
C LYS A 143 -10.76 -0.48 12.23
N LEU A 144 -9.72 -1.15 11.75
CA LEU A 144 -9.03 -0.82 10.51
C LEU A 144 -9.96 -1.00 9.31
N GLU A 145 -10.80 -2.02 9.34
CA GLU A 145 -11.81 -2.26 8.32
C GLU A 145 -12.82 -1.11 8.25
N ASP A 146 -13.41 -0.73 9.38
CA ASP A 146 -14.37 0.37 9.46
C ASP A 146 -13.72 1.69 9.03
N LEU A 147 -12.47 1.91 9.42
CA LEU A 147 -11.69 3.07 9.02
C LEU A 147 -11.47 3.10 7.49
N ILE A 148 -11.08 1.98 6.88
CA ILE A 148 -10.92 1.88 5.42
C ILE A 148 -12.25 2.16 4.73
N LYS A 149 -13.36 1.61 5.23
CA LYS A 149 -14.70 1.88 4.69
C LYS A 149 -15.04 3.37 4.79
N GLN A 150 -14.76 4.02 5.91
CA GLN A 150 -14.98 5.46 6.10
C GLN A 150 -14.14 6.32 5.15
N ILE A 151 -12.84 6.01 4.98
CA ILE A 151 -11.95 6.73 4.06
C ILE A 151 -12.47 6.66 2.63
N VAL A 152 -12.98 5.50 2.22
CA VAL A 152 -13.46 5.32 0.85
C VAL A 152 -14.82 6.00 0.61
N VAL A 153 -15.69 6.04 1.62
CA VAL A 153 -17.01 6.69 1.52
C VAL A 153 -16.87 8.22 1.60
N ASN A 154 -15.90 8.73 2.36
CA ASN A 154 -15.61 10.15 2.53
C ASN A 154 -14.17 10.47 2.09
N PRO A 155 -13.86 10.40 0.78
CA PRO A 155 -12.56 10.83 0.28
C PRO A 155 -12.46 12.36 0.47
N VAL A 156 -11.58 12.80 1.37
CA VAL A 156 -11.26 14.21 1.61
C VAL A 156 -10.48 14.78 0.43
#